data_AF-A0AAV2PBC2-F1
#
_entry.id   AF-A0AAV2PBC2-F1
#
_cell.length_a   1.000
_cell.length_b   1.000
_cell.length_c   1.000
_cell.angle_alpha   90.00
_cell.angle_beta   90.00
_cell.angle_gamma   90.00
#
_symmetry.space_group_name_H-M   'P 1'
#
loop_
_entity.id
_entity.type
_entity.pdbx_description
1 polymer ?
#
loop_
_entity_poly.entity_id
_entity_poly.type
_entity_poly.pdbx_seq_one_letter_code
_entity_poly.pdbx_strand_id
1 'polypeptide(L)'
;MDEPRSQIQSFYKDKTIFITGASGFMGKVLVEKLLYSCSDLNKIYVLMRAKRGRSFDNRLEDIFKLPLFQRIRTEKPQVLKKVIPFNGDICSDNLGLTDEQCEHLMNEVNVVFHCAATLRLEAKLKDAVEMNMIGTKRILNMAKEMKHLQVFVHLSTAFCHVDQKELGERTYDSPDDPQDIMRLVEWLDEDAINLITPKLLHPHPNTYTYSKRLAETLVANEYPNLPCCIARPSIVIPSYKEPMPGWVDNLNGPIGLLVGGGKGVIRSMHCNANYNAEVVPVDLAINGLIAIAHRIATGQENSKSIPVINLTQSDTRRITWGEILDNGRQIVYEYPFEGQVWYPDGDIRSNKFMHNIFILFFQIIPAYFIDFLMVIFRQKRFMVRIQKRILDGLEVLQYFTTRQWIFYNKNLIALNNELSPMDKKLFPTIVYDVDIMEYFKHIVLGARQYCMKEDPSTLPKARRHQKMMYVIHITTIYLFYFGILYFIYNNVEIVRFFLDYVTEKIKSLPFIGVFVEMMHAK
;
A
#
# COMPACT_ATOMS: atom_id res chain seq x y z
N MET A 1 15.55 -26.18 -30.54
CA MET A 1 16.15 -26.39 -29.21
C MET A 1 15.30 -25.61 -28.25
N ASP A 2 14.66 -26.26 -27.28
CA ASP A 2 13.96 -25.53 -26.21
C ASP A 2 15.00 -24.66 -25.48
N GLU A 3 14.67 -23.39 -25.24
CA GLU A 3 15.54 -22.52 -24.43
C GLU A 3 15.79 -23.18 -23.06
N PRO A 4 17.02 -23.12 -22.53
CA PRO A 4 17.33 -23.72 -21.24
C PRO A 4 16.50 -23.06 -20.13
N ARG A 5 15.68 -23.86 -19.42
CA ARG A 5 14.88 -23.43 -18.28
C ARG A 5 15.76 -23.05 -17.10
N SER A 6 15.37 -22.02 -16.35
CA SER A 6 16.00 -21.71 -15.06
C SER A 6 15.62 -22.76 -13.99
N GLN A 7 16.26 -22.72 -12.81
CA GLN A 7 15.95 -23.67 -11.73
C GLN A 7 14.53 -23.45 -11.19
N ILE A 8 14.13 -22.19 -10.99
CA ILE A 8 12.77 -21.84 -10.56
C ILE A 8 11.75 -22.31 -11.60
N GLN A 9 11.97 -22.05 -12.89
CA GLN A 9 11.06 -22.52 -13.95
C GLN A 9 10.94 -24.05 -13.95
N SER A 10 12.07 -24.75 -13.76
CA SER A 10 12.10 -26.21 -13.71
C SER A 10 11.34 -26.77 -12.51
N PHE A 11 11.39 -26.10 -11.35
CA PHE A 11 10.62 -26.47 -10.17
C PHE A 11 9.10 -26.37 -10.40
N TYR A 12 8.65 -25.29 -11.05
CA TYR A 12 7.22 -25.07 -11.31
C TYR A 12 6.66 -25.87 -12.48
N LYS A 13 7.52 -26.50 -13.29
CA LYS A 13 7.09 -27.36 -14.39
C LYS A 13 6.17 -28.46 -13.88
N ASP A 14 5.03 -28.64 -14.55
CA ASP A 14 4.00 -29.64 -14.24
C ASP A 14 3.39 -29.52 -12.82
N LYS A 15 3.68 -28.43 -12.08
CA LYS A 15 3.11 -28.20 -10.75
C LYS A 15 1.70 -27.63 -10.83
N THR A 16 0.87 -28.07 -9.89
CA THR A 16 -0.43 -27.47 -9.61
C THR A 16 -0.31 -26.53 -8.41
N ILE A 17 -0.78 -25.29 -8.58
CA ILE A 17 -0.64 -24.23 -7.58
C ILE A 17 -2.02 -23.84 -7.06
N PHE A 18 -2.19 -23.69 -5.74
CA PHE A 18 -3.39 -23.12 -5.14
C PHE A 18 -3.11 -21.74 -4.56
N ILE A 19 -3.89 -20.73 -4.97
CA ILE A 19 -3.71 -19.35 -4.54
C ILE A 19 -5.00 -18.84 -3.89
N THR A 20 -4.92 -18.45 -2.62
CA THR A 20 -5.98 -17.65 -1.99
C THR A 20 -5.67 -16.16 -2.16
N GLY A 21 -6.70 -15.32 -2.27
CA GLY A 21 -6.49 -13.88 -2.44
C GLY A 21 -5.98 -13.49 -3.83
N ALA A 22 -6.11 -14.36 -4.84
CA ALA A 22 -5.69 -14.15 -6.23
C ALA A 22 -6.32 -12.89 -6.87
N SER A 23 -7.50 -12.47 -6.40
CA SER A 23 -8.16 -11.25 -6.89
C SER A 23 -7.69 -9.94 -6.23
N GLY A 24 -6.77 -10.02 -5.24
CA GLY A 24 -6.13 -8.86 -4.62
C GLY A 24 -4.94 -8.34 -5.45
N PHE A 25 -4.36 -7.22 -5.03
CA PHE A 25 -3.27 -6.56 -5.75
C PHE A 25 -2.06 -7.49 -5.97
N MET A 26 -1.48 -8.02 -4.89
CA MET A 26 -0.37 -8.99 -4.97
C MET A 26 -0.78 -10.28 -5.68
N GLY A 27 -1.99 -10.79 -5.39
CA GLY A 27 -2.49 -12.03 -5.99
C GLY A 27 -2.57 -11.99 -7.52
N LYS A 28 -3.01 -10.86 -8.10
CA LYS A 28 -3.04 -10.68 -9.55
C LYS A 28 -1.64 -10.70 -10.16
N VAL A 29 -0.70 -10.01 -9.53
CA VAL A 29 0.71 -9.97 -9.98
C VAL A 29 1.35 -11.36 -9.85
N LEU A 30 1.04 -12.11 -8.79
CA LEU A 30 1.49 -13.50 -8.62
C LEU A 30 0.98 -14.42 -9.72
N VAL A 31 -0.33 -14.39 -10.01
CA VAL A 31 -0.94 -15.19 -11.09
C VAL A 31 -0.30 -14.83 -12.42
N GLU A 32 -0.20 -13.55 -12.74
CA GLU A 32 0.41 -13.07 -13.99
C GLU A 32 1.87 -13.55 -14.10
N LYS A 33 2.68 -13.37 -13.05
CA LYS A 33 4.09 -13.72 -13.07
C LYS A 33 4.32 -15.21 -13.26
N LEU A 34 3.55 -16.06 -12.56
CA LEU A 34 3.59 -17.51 -12.70
C LEU A 34 3.18 -17.96 -14.11
N LEU A 35 2.09 -17.42 -14.66
CA LEU A 35 1.64 -17.75 -16.01
C LEU A 35 2.65 -17.33 -17.09
N TYR A 36 3.25 -16.14 -16.95
CA TYR A 36 4.16 -15.59 -17.95
C TYR A 36 5.56 -16.23 -17.90
N SER A 37 6.10 -16.41 -16.68
CA SER A 37 7.49 -16.86 -16.47
C SER A 37 7.59 -18.36 -16.23
N CYS A 38 6.57 -19.01 -15.67
CA CYS A 38 6.51 -20.45 -15.43
C CYS A 38 5.40 -21.11 -16.27
N SER A 39 5.34 -20.78 -17.57
CA SER A 39 4.24 -21.18 -18.46
C SER A 39 4.05 -22.71 -18.58
N ASP A 40 5.05 -23.51 -18.21
CA ASP A 40 5.01 -24.98 -18.21
C ASP A 40 4.41 -25.58 -16.92
N LEU A 41 3.92 -24.76 -15.98
CA LEU A 41 3.11 -25.24 -14.87
C LEU A 41 1.85 -25.98 -15.37
N ASN A 42 1.29 -26.89 -14.58
CA ASN A 42 0.08 -27.62 -14.96
C ASN A 42 -1.14 -26.69 -14.95
N LYS A 43 -1.52 -26.22 -13.75
CA LYS A 43 -2.67 -25.31 -13.55
C LYS A 43 -2.57 -24.55 -12.23
N ILE A 44 -3.36 -23.48 -12.13
CA ILE A 44 -3.47 -22.63 -10.95
C ILE A 44 -4.93 -22.63 -10.49
N TYR A 45 -5.22 -23.25 -9.34
CA TYR A 45 -6.49 -23.09 -8.65
C TYR A 45 -6.52 -21.75 -7.92
N VAL A 46 -7.56 -20.95 -8.15
CA VAL A 46 -7.73 -19.66 -7.47
C VAL A 46 -9.03 -19.63 -6.66
N LEU A 47 -8.92 -19.42 -5.35
CA LEU A 47 -10.09 -19.25 -4.50
C LEU A 47 -10.63 -17.83 -4.63
N MET A 48 -11.86 -17.71 -5.12
CA MET A 48 -12.49 -16.42 -5.41
C MET A 48 -13.92 -16.37 -4.89
N ARG A 49 -14.27 -15.28 -4.19
CA ARG A 49 -15.63 -15.06 -3.69
C ARG A 49 -16.57 -14.59 -4.80
N ALA A 50 -17.80 -15.09 -4.83
CA ALA A 50 -18.88 -14.50 -5.60
C ALA A 50 -19.13 -13.04 -5.17
N LYS A 51 -19.55 -12.17 -6.10
CA LYS A 51 -20.11 -10.85 -5.78
C LYS A 51 -21.60 -10.88 -6.10
N ARG A 52 -22.44 -10.25 -5.26
CA ARG A 52 -23.88 -10.11 -5.49
C ARG A 52 -24.14 -9.64 -6.94
N GLY A 53 -24.90 -10.42 -7.70
CA GLY A 53 -25.38 -10.05 -9.04
C GLY A 53 -24.43 -10.26 -10.22
N ARG A 54 -23.30 -10.98 -10.08
CA ARG A 54 -22.46 -11.39 -11.23
C ARG A 54 -22.14 -12.88 -11.17
N SER A 55 -22.19 -13.55 -12.32
CA SER A 55 -21.65 -14.89 -12.45
C SER A 55 -20.14 -14.89 -12.20
N PHE A 56 -19.66 -16.00 -11.66
CA PHE A 56 -18.30 -16.18 -11.21
C PHE A 56 -17.27 -16.09 -12.35
N ASP A 57 -17.56 -16.72 -13.49
CA ASP A 57 -16.69 -16.75 -14.67
C ASP A 57 -16.41 -15.35 -15.21
N ASN A 58 -17.43 -14.49 -15.23
CA ASN A 58 -17.30 -13.10 -15.67
C ASN A 58 -16.28 -12.31 -14.84
N ARG A 59 -16.06 -12.67 -13.56
CA ARG A 59 -15.10 -11.97 -12.70
C ARG A 59 -13.66 -12.34 -13.04
N LEU A 60 -13.37 -13.60 -13.34
CA LEU A 60 -12.03 -13.99 -13.76
C LEU A 60 -11.70 -13.37 -15.11
N GLU A 61 -12.65 -13.36 -16.05
CA GLU A 61 -12.49 -12.68 -17.33
C GLU A 61 -12.23 -11.17 -17.17
N ASP A 62 -12.96 -10.49 -16.28
CA ASP A 62 -12.75 -9.08 -15.98
C ASP A 62 -11.32 -8.83 -15.43
N ILE A 63 -10.78 -9.77 -14.64
CA ILE A 63 -9.39 -9.69 -14.18
C ILE A 63 -8.42 -9.83 -15.36
N PHE A 64 -8.64 -10.78 -16.26
CA PHE A 64 -7.78 -10.96 -17.45
C PHE A 64 -7.88 -9.82 -18.47
N LYS A 65 -8.94 -9.01 -18.44
CA LYS A 65 -9.05 -7.79 -19.24
C LYS A 65 -8.19 -6.63 -18.70
N LEU A 66 -7.71 -6.70 -17.46
CA LEU A 66 -6.85 -5.66 -16.89
C LEU A 66 -5.56 -5.49 -17.71
N PRO A 67 -5.00 -4.26 -17.77
CA PRO A 67 -3.73 -3.99 -18.46
C PRO A 67 -2.60 -4.91 -18.01
N LEU A 68 -2.54 -5.28 -16.73
CA LEU A 68 -1.56 -6.21 -16.18
C LEU A 68 -1.46 -7.55 -16.96
N PHE A 69 -2.56 -8.08 -17.51
CA PHE A 69 -2.56 -9.33 -18.28
C PHE A 69 -2.34 -9.11 -19.79
N GLN A 70 -2.09 -7.88 -20.24
CA GLN A 70 -1.97 -7.55 -21.67
C GLN A 70 -0.87 -8.36 -22.35
N ARG A 71 0.33 -8.45 -21.75
CA ARG A 71 1.43 -9.23 -22.35
C ARG A 71 1.10 -10.72 -22.50
N ILE A 72 0.39 -11.31 -21.53
CA ILE A 72 -0.08 -12.69 -21.65
C ILE A 72 -1.11 -12.83 -22.77
N ARG A 73 -2.09 -11.91 -22.85
CA ARG A 73 -3.12 -11.93 -23.91
C ARG A 73 -2.51 -11.81 -25.31
N THR A 74 -1.42 -11.06 -25.45
CA THR A 74 -0.74 -10.85 -26.73
C THR A 74 0.22 -11.99 -27.08
N GLU A 75 1.04 -12.45 -26.14
CA GLU A 75 2.16 -13.35 -26.41
C GLU A 75 1.87 -14.82 -26.11
N LYS A 76 1.04 -15.10 -25.09
CA LYS A 76 0.79 -16.47 -24.58
C LYS A 76 -0.67 -16.70 -24.14
N PRO A 77 -1.70 -16.36 -24.94
CA PRO A 77 -3.10 -16.38 -24.50
C PRO A 77 -3.58 -17.75 -24.00
N GLN A 78 -3.00 -18.84 -24.49
CA GLN A 78 -3.32 -20.22 -24.11
C GLN A 78 -3.11 -20.50 -22.61
N VAL A 79 -2.17 -19.81 -21.94
CA VAL A 79 -1.88 -20.08 -20.53
C VAL A 79 -2.98 -19.57 -19.61
N LEU A 80 -3.84 -18.63 -20.06
CA LEU A 80 -4.96 -18.13 -19.25
C LEU A 80 -5.95 -19.24 -18.90
N LYS A 81 -6.10 -20.25 -19.76
CA LYS A 81 -6.95 -21.43 -19.51
C LYS A 81 -6.43 -22.32 -18.38
N LYS A 82 -5.17 -22.13 -17.96
CA LYS A 82 -4.58 -22.87 -16.83
C LYS A 82 -5.05 -22.34 -15.49
N VAL A 83 -5.75 -21.20 -15.43
CA VAL A 83 -6.33 -20.70 -14.18
C VAL A 83 -7.72 -21.25 -14.02
N ILE A 84 -7.91 -22.10 -13.01
CA ILE A 84 -9.19 -22.73 -12.70
C ILE A 84 -9.76 -22.05 -11.45
N PRO A 85 -10.82 -21.26 -11.60
CA PRO A 85 -11.36 -20.53 -10.47
C PRO A 85 -12.29 -21.44 -9.66
N PHE A 86 -12.17 -21.41 -8.33
CA PHE A 86 -13.09 -22.04 -7.40
C PHE A 86 -13.89 -21.00 -6.63
N ASN A 87 -15.22 -21.12 -6.68
CA ASN A 87 -16.13 -20.22 -5.99
C ASN A 87 -16.17 -20.60 -4.50
N GLY A 88 -15.46 -19.84 -3.68
CA GLY A 88 -15.36 -20.13 -2.27
C GLY A 88 -14.93 -18.93 -1.44
N ASP A 89 -15.10 -19.07 -0.13
CA ASP A 89 -14.73 -18.09 0.88
C ASP A 89 -13.96 -18.78 2.01
N ILE A 90 -12.82 -18.22 2.40
CA ILE A 90 -12.04 -18.74 3.53
C ILE A 90 -12.80 -18.63 4.87
N CYS A 91 -13.83 -17.80 4.92
CA CYS A 91 -14.71 -17.67 6.08
C CYS A 91 -15.78 -18.79 6.15
N SER A 92 -15.90 -19.63 5.13
CA SER A 92 -16.87 -20.74 5.09
C SER A 92 -16.23 -22.07 5.42
N ASP A 93 -17.03 -22.99 5.97
CA ASP A 93 -16.61 -24.38 6.18
C ASP A 93 -16.24 -25.03 4.85
N ASN A 94 -15.19 -25.85 4.86
CA ASN A 94 -14.55 -26.40 3.65
C ASN A 94 -14.29 -25.34 2.56
N LEU A 95 -14.06 -24.08 2.96
CA LEU A 95 -13.84 -22.93 2.08
C LEU A 95 -15.04 -22.62 1.17
N GLY A 96 -16.22 -23.18 1.44
CA GLY A 96 -17.40 -23.10 0.56
C GLY A 96 -17.27 -23.90 -0.74
N LEU A 97 -16.34 -24.84 -0.79
CA LEU A 97 -16.08 -25.70 -1.97
C LEU A 97 -16.98 -26.94 -1.95
N THR A 98 -17.21 -27.51 -3.14
CA THR A 98 -17.82 -28.84 -3.27
C THR A 98 -16.83 -29.94 -2.88
N ASP A 99 -17.33 -31.13 -2.55
CA ASP A 99 -16.47 -32.28 -2.22
C ASP A 99 -15.51 -32.62 -3.37
N GLU A 100 -15.98 -32.56 -4.63
CA GLU A 100 -15.15 -32.73 -5.83
C GLU A 100 -14.03 -31.68 -5.91
N GLN A 101 -14.32 -30.42 -5.62
CA GLN A 101 -13.30 -29.36 -5.60
C GLN A 101 -12.29 -29.57 -4.47
N CYS A 102 -12.74 -30.01 -3.29
CA CYS A 102 -11.86 -30.40 -2.20
C CYS A 102 -10.95 -31.56 -2.62
N GLU A 103 -11.48 -32.58 -3.30
CA GLU A 103 -10.70 -33.71 -3.82
C GLU A 103 -9.65 -33.26 -4.83
N HIS A 104 -9.97 -32.33 -5.74
CA HIS A 104 -8.97 -31.73 -6.64
C HIS A 104 -7.84 -31.06 -5.86
N LEU A 105 -8.16 -30.29 -4.81
CA LEU A 105 -7.13 -29.66 -3.99
C LEU A 105 -6.25 -30.70 -3.28
N MET A 106 -6.87 -31.70 -2.64
CA MET A 106 -6.17 -32.74 -1.87
C MET A 106 -5.28 -33.63 -2.75
N ASN A 107 -5.72 -33.95 -3.96
CA ASN A 107 -5.01 -34.91 -4.81
C ASN A 107 -4.01 -34.29 -5.78
N GLU A 108 -4.10 -32.99 -6.08
CA GLU A 108 -3.33 -32.41 -7.18
C GLU A 108 -2.35 -31.31 -6.78
N VAL A 109 -2.61 -30.58 -5.68
CA VAL A 109 -1.85 -29.35 -5.35
C VAL A 109 -0.44 -29.67 -4.84
N ASN A 110 0.54 -28.94 -5.38
CA ASN A 110 1.94 -29.01 -4.95
C ASN A 110 2.40 -27.77 -4.18
N VAL A 111 1.88 -26.60 -4.52
CA VAL A 111 2.32 -25.32 -3.95
C VAL A 111 1.10 -24.51 -3.54
N VAL A 112 1.08 -24.05 -2.28
CA VAL A 112 0.03 -23.15 -1.78
C VAL A 112 0.61 -21.77 -1.52
N PHE A 113 -0.03 -20.74 -2.08
CA PHE A 113 0.20 -19.34 -1.71
C PHE A 113 -1.02 -18.81 -0.99
N HIS A 114 -0.91 -18.68 0.33
CA HIS A 114 -1.98 -18.12 1.15
C HIS A 114 -1.83 -16.60 1.29
N CYS A 115 -2.43 -15.86 0.34
CA CYS A 115 -2.37 -14.39 0.27
C CYS A 115 -3.68 -13.70 0.69
N ALA A 116 -4.75 -14.45 0.98
CA ALA A 116 -6.01 -13.88 1.42
C ALA A 116 -5.90 -13.29 2.83
N ALA A 117 -6.27 -12.02 2.97
CA ALA A 117 -6.39 -11.32 4.24
C ALA A 117 -7.32 -10.12 4.10
N THR A 118 -7.91 -9.64 5.20
CA THR A 118 -8.50 -8.30 5.25
C THR A 118 -7.37 -7.29 5.41
N LEU A 119 -7.25 -6.38 4.45
CA LEU A 119 -6.30 -5.25 4.51
C LEU A 119 -6.94 -3.99 5.08
N ARG A 120 -8.20 -4.07 5.52
CA ARG A 120 -8.90 -2.95 6.14
C ARG A 120 -8.37 -2.78 7.55
N LEU A 121 -7.53 -1.78 7.74
CA LEU A 121 -6.94 -1.48 9.04
C LEU A 121 -7.99 -1.08 10.09
N GLU A 122 -9.14 -0.56 9.65
CA GLU A 122 -10.30 -0.23 10.50
C GLU A 122 -11.33 -1.38 10.61
N ALA A 123 -10.97 -2.61 10.19
CA ALA A 123 -11.88 -3.75 10.35
C ALA A 123 -12.16 -4.02 11.82
N LYS A 124 -13.39 -4.45 12.13
CA LYS A 124 -13.75 -4.93 13.47
C LYS A 124 -12.90 -6.14 13.83
N LEU A 125 -12.63 -6.33 15.13
CA LEU A 125 -11.79 -7.43 15.60
C LEU A 125 -12.35 -8.79 15.15
N LYS A 126 -13.67 -8.97 15.24
CA LYS A 126 -14.36 -10.19 14.79
C LYS A 126 -14.08 -10.51 13.32
N ASP A 127 -14.19 -9.52 12.43
CA ASP A 127 -13.91 -9.69 11.00
C ASP A 127 -12.44 -10.04 10.73
N ALA A 128 -11.52 -9.42 11.48
CA ALA A 128 -10.10 -9.68 11.36
C ALA A 128 -9.73 -11.09 11.84
N VAL A 129 -10.30 -11.54 12.97
CA VAL A 129 -10.12 -12.91 13.49
C VAL A 129 -10.72 -13.94 12.53
N GLU A 130 -11.94 -13.73 12.04
CA GLU A 130 -12.57 -14.65 11.10
C GLU A 130 -11.74 -14.82 9.82
N MET A 131 -11.32 -13.70 9.20
CA MET A 131 -10.64 -13.75 7.92
C MET A 131 -9.17 -14.13 8.02
N ASN A 132 -8.42 -13.51 8.94
CA ASN A 132 -6.95 -13.67 9.01
C ASN A 132 -6.50 -14.79 9.94
N MET A 133 -7.35 -15.28 10.84
CA MET A 133 -6.98 -16.38 11.76
C MET A 133 -7.77 -17.64 11.45
N ILE A 134 -9.10 -17.62 11.61
CA ILE A 134 -9.93 -18.80 11.38
C ILE A 134 -9.82 -19.24 9.91
N GLY A 135 -9.89 -18.30 8.97
CA GLY A 135 -9.66 -18.57 7.54
C GLY A 135 -8.28 -19.16 7.26
N THR A 136 -7.22 -18.68 7.92
CA THR A 136 -5.87 -19.27 7.80
C THR A 136 -5.85 -20.69 8.38
N LYS A 137 -6.49 -20.94 9.52
CA LYS A 137 -6.59 -22.28 10.11
C LYS A 137 -7.34 -23.26 9.19
N ARG A 138 -8.45 -22.85 8.57
CA ARG A 138 -9.19 -23.69 7.59
C ARG A 138 -8.29 -24.08 6.41
N ILE A 139 -7.50 -23.13 5.90
CA ILE A 139 -6.56 -23.36 4.80
C ILE A 139 -5.40 -24.29 5.23
N LEU A 140 -4.87 -24.13 6.44
CA LEU A 140 -3.84 -25.02 6.99
C LEU A 140 -4.39 -26.45 7.14
N ASN A 141 -5.61 -26.62 7.64
CA ASN A 141 -6.27 -27.91 7.74
C ASN A 141 -6.45 -28.58 6.36
N MET A 142 -6.92 -27.83 5.36
CA MET A 142 -7.00 -28.33 3.98
C MET A 142 -5.62 -28.71 3.42
N ALA A 143 -4.58 -27.94 3.72
CA ALA A 143 -3.22 -28.20 3.25
C ALA A 143 -2.62 -29.49 3.83
N LYS A 144 -2.98 -29.88 5.05
CA LYS A 144 -2.53 -31.15 5.64
C LYS A 144 -3.04 -32.38 4.89
N GLU A 145 -4.22 -32.27 4.28
CA GLU A 145 -4.83 -33.34 3.49
C GLU A 145 -4.27 -33.40 2.05
N MET A 146 -3.39 -32.47 1.65
CA MET A 146 -2.82 -32.43 0.31
C MET A 146 -1.66 -33.43 0.16
N LYS A 147 -1.89 -34.48 -0.65
CA LYS A 147 -0.98 -35.62 -0.82
C LYS A 147 0.36 -35.28 -1.48
N HIS A 148 0.42 -34.19 -2.24
CA HIS A 148 1.59 -33.82 -3.03
C HIS A 148 2.14 -32.44 -2.68
N LEU A 149 1.73 -31.90 -1.53
CA LEU A 149 2.17 -30.58 -1.07
C LEU A 149 3.67 -30.57 -0.82
N GLN A 150 4.36 -29.67 -1.51
CA GLN A 150 5.79 -29.44 -1.36
C GLN A 150 6.08 -28.19 -0.53
N VAL A 151 5.21 -27.18 -0.60
CA VAL A 151 5.37 -25.96 0.19
C VAL A 151 4.06 -25.18 0.37
N PHE A 152 3.87 -24.68 1.58
CA PHE A 152 2.82 -23.74 1.97
C PHE A 152 3.44 -22.37 2.33
N VAL A 153 3.22 -21.36 1.48
CA VAL A 153 3.73 -20.01 1.71
C VAL A 153 2.64 -19.15 2.34
N HIS A 154 2.81 -18.78 3.61
CA HIS A 154 1.95 -17.81 4.28
C HIS A 154 2.44 -16.38 4.04
N LEU A 155 1.60 -15.55 3.43
CA LEU A 155 1.89 -14.12 3.27
C LEU A 155 1.47 -13.34 4.52
N SER A 156 2.44 -12.92 5.32
CA SER A 156 2.25 -12.05 6.48
C SER A 156 2.60 -10.59 6.13
N THR A 157 3.16 -9.82 7.06
CA THR A 157 3.64 -8.45 6.87
C THR A 157 4.81 -8.18 7.83
N ALA A 158 5.78 -7.37 7.43
CA ALA A 158 6.87 -6.94 8.31
C ALA A 158 6.38 -6.06 9.48
N PHE A 159 5.13 -5.62 9.47
CA PHE A 159 4.52 -4.78 10.50
C PHE A 159 3.65 -5.53 11.52
N CYS A 160 3.70 -6.87 11.58
CA CYS A 160 2.90 -7.65 12.52
C CYS A 160 3.46 -7.63 13.95
N HIS A 161 4.76 -7.42 14.13
CA HIS A 161 5.44 -7.40 15.44
C HIS A 161 5.81 -5.98 15.86
N VAL A 162 4.81 -5.11 16.02
CA VAL A 162 4.98 -3.64 16.18
C VAL A 162 5.72 -3.18 17.45
N ASP A 163 5.81 -4.05 18.46
CA ASP A 163 6.52 -3.85 19.72
C ASP A 163 8.02 -4.14 19.60
N GLN A 164 8.42 -4.84 18.54
CA GLN A 164 9.82 -5.13 18.26
C GLN A 164 10.44 -3.91 17.59
N LYS A 165 11.46 -3.33 18.23
CA LYS A 165 12.24 -2.22 17.65
C LYS A 165 12.99 -2.66 16.39
N GLU A 166 13.49 -3.89 16.42
CA GLU A 166 14.21 -4.53 15.33
C GLU A 166 13.57 -5.89 15.05
N LEU A 167 13.08 -6.08 13.83
CA LEU A 167 12.45 -7.33 13.42
C LEU A 167 13.42 -8.22 12.66
N GLY A 168 13.74 -9.37 13.24
CA GLY A 168 14.49 -10.44 12.62
C GLY A 168 13.61 -11.44 11.88
N GLU A 169 14.25 -12.30 11.11
CA GLU A 169 13.66 -13.39 10.34
C GLU A 169 13.45 -14.64 11.19
N ARG A 170 12.57 -14.52 12.19
CA ARG A 170 12.14 -15.58 13.08
C ARG A 170 10.70 -15.37 13.53
N THR A 171 10.10 -16.39 14.12
CA THR A 171 8.86 -16.24 14.89
C THR A 171 9.15 -15.54 16.21
N TYR A 172 8.11 -14.90 16.75
CA TYR A 172 8.15 -14.21 18.04
C TYR A 172 6.95 -14.70 18.83
N ASP A 173 7.16 -14.89 20.13
CA ASP A 173 6.09 -15.30 21.03
C ASP A 173 5.03 -14.21 21.11
N SER A 174 3.77 -14.63 21.12
CA SER A 174 2.63 -13.77 21.34
C SER A 174 2.15 -13.94 22.79
N PRO A 175 1.80 -12.86 23.51
CA PRO A 175 1.20 -12.98 24.83
C PRO A 175 -0.17 -13.67 24.77
N ASP A 176 -0.87 -13.54 23.64
CA ASP A 176 -2.17 -14.14 23.41
C ASP A 176 -2.04 -15.42 22.59
N ASP A 177 -2.70 -16.49 23.06
CA ASP A 177 -2.85 -17.72 22.30
C ASP A 177 -3.91 -17.53 21.20
N PRO A 178 -3.59 -17.85 19.92
CA PRO A 178 -4.55 -17.70 18.83
C PRO A 178 -5.86 -18.46 19.04
N GLN A 179 -5.82 -19.63 19.68
CA GLN A 179 -7.00 -20.47 19.88
C GLN A 179 -7.92 -19.89 20.96
N ASP A 180 -7.36 -19.28 22.01
CA ASP A 180 -8.12 -18.51 22.99
C ASP A 180 -8.82 -17.32 22.36
N ILE A 181 -8.13 -16.55 21.50
CA ILE A 181 -8.73 -15.39 20.82
C ILE A 181 -9.86 -15.80 19.87
N MET A 182 -9.69 -16.91 19.14
CA MET A 182 -10.75 -17.45 18.29
C MET A 182 -11.99 -17.85 19.10
N ARG A 183 -11.81 -18.57 20.23
CA ARG A 183 -12.91 -18.93 21.15
C ARG A 183 -13.59 -17.69 21.72
N LEU A 184 -12.82 -16.69 22.15
CA LEU A 184 -13.34 -15.47 22.75
C LEU A 184 -14.26 -14.71 21.77
N VAL A 185 -13.87 -14.59 20.50
CA VAL A 185 -14.68 -13.91 19.46
C VAL A 185 -15.92 -14.72 19.07
N GLU A 186 -15.87 -16.04 19.19
CA GLU A 186 -17.02 -16.92 18.96
C GLU A 186 -18.07 -16.78 20.08
N TRP A 187 -17.63 -16.70 21.33
CA TRP A 187 -18.50 -16.67 22.51
C TRP A 187 -19.10 -15.30 22.83
N LEU A 188 -18.34 -14.22 22.60
CA LEU A 188 -18.78 -12.87 22.93
C LEU A 188 -19.65 -12.25 21.84
N ASP A 189 -20.64 -11.47 22.26
CA ASP A 189 -21.38 -10.59 21.36
C ASP A 189 -20.51 -9.42 20.88
N GLU A 190 -21.02 -8.70 19.88
CA GLU A 190 -20.25 -7.65 19.22
C GLU A 190 -19.93 -6.47 20.15
N ASP A 191 -20.83 -6.12 21.07
CA ASP A 191 -20.64 -5.01 22.00
C ASP A 191 -19.57 -5.34 23.04
N ALA A 192 -19.59 -6.57 23.57
CA ALA A 192 -18.55 -7.07 24.46
C ALA A 192 -17.18 -7.13 23.76
N ILE A 193 -17.12 -7.59 22.50
CA ILE A 193 -15.90 -7.59 21.69
C ILE A 193 -15.37 -6.16 21.51
N ASN A 194 -16.23 -5.21 21.17
CA ASN A 194 -15.83 -3.81 20.99
C ASN A 194 -15.30 -3.20 22.28
N LEU A 195 -15.87 -3.55 23.44
CA LEU A 195 -15.43 -3.07 24.75
C LEU A 195 -14.00 -3.54 25.10
N ILE A 196 -13.66 -4.80 24.81
CA ILE A 196 -12.34 -5.37 25.14
C ILE A 196 -11.28 -5.15 24.05
N THR A 197 -11.69 -4.87 22.82
CA THR A 197 -10.79 -4.72 21.65
C THR A 197 -9.62 -3.78 21.92
N PRO A 198 -9.78 -2.58 22.52
CA PRO A 198 -8.65 -1.68 22.77
C PRO A 198 -7.57 -2.30 23.66
N LYS A 199 -7.96 -3.13 24.64
CA LYS A 199 -7.03 -3.82 25.55
C LYS A 199 -6.33 -4.99 24.86
N LEU A 200 -7.07 -5.77 24.06
CA LEU A 200 -6.50 -6.87 23.28
C LEU A 200 -5.53 -6.39 22.21
N LEU A 201 -5.85 -5.27 21.54
CA LEU A 201 -5.00 -4.76 20.49
C LEU A 201 -3.68 -4.23 21.02
N HIS A 202 -3.62 -3.64 22.22
CA HIS A 202 -2.38 -3.02 22.69
C HIS A 202 -1.21 -4.03 22.69
N PRO A 203 -0.07 -3.74 22.00
CA PRO A 203 0.39 -2.44 21.52
C PRO A 203 0.14 -2.14 20.02
N HIS A 204 -0.64 -2.97 19.34
CA HIS A 204 -1.01 -2.83 17.94
C HIS A 204 -1.86 -1.59 17.66
N PRO A 205 -1.56 -0.87 16.56
CA PRO A 205 -2.38 0.27 16.14
C PRO A 205 -3.72 -0.15 15.53
N ASN A 206 -3.87 -1.40 15.11
CA ASN A 206 -5.04 -1.88 14.38
C ASN A 206 -5.18 -3.40 14.44
N THR A 207 -6.38 -3.88 14.09
CA THR A 207 -6.75 -5.30 14.05
C THR A 207 -5.97 -6.09 13.00
N TYR A 208 -5.49 -5.45 11.93
CA TYR A 208 -4.69 -6.09 10.89
C TYR A 208 -3.35 -6.59 11.41
N THR A 209 -2.56 -5.73 12.06
CA THR A 209 -1.25 -6.12 12.59
C THR A 209 -1.36 -7.18 13.70
N TYR A 210 -2.39 -7.07 14.55
CA TYR A 210 -2.68 -8.03 15.61
C TYR A 210 -3.04 -9.41 15.06
N SER A 211 -4.04 -9.47 14.16
CA SER A 211 -4.46 -10.74 13.57
C SER A 211 -3.37 -11.39 12.72
N LYS A 212 -2.52 -10.61 12.03
CA LYS A 212 -1.36 -11.15 11.30
C LYS A 212 -0.30 -11.76 12.21
N ARG A 213 -0.05 -11.17 13.38
CA ARG A 213 0.82 -11.78 14.39
C ARG A 213 0.30 -13.14 14.82
N LEU A 214 -0.97 -13.22 15.18
CA LEU A 214 -1.57 -14.48 15.66
C LEU A 214 -1.66 -15.54 14.54
N ALA A 215 -1.88 -15.11 13.29
CA ALA A 215 -1.83 -16.00 12.14
C ALA A 215 -0.44 -16.62 11.93
N GLU A 216 0.64 -15.90 12.18
CA GLU A 216 1.99 -16.47 12.14
C GLU A 216 2.17 -17.57 13.18
N THR A 217 1.65 -17.38 14.41
CA THR A 217 1.69 -18.41 15.45
C THR A 217 0.94 -19.66 15.00
N LEU A 218 -0.24 -19.51 14.39
CA LEU A 218 -0.99 -20.64 13.83
C LEU A 218 -0.18 -21.41 12.78
N VAL A 219 0.47 -20.70 11.84
CA VAL A 219 1.28 -21.33 10.79
C VAL A 219 2.53 -22.00 11.37
N ALA A 220 3.20 -21.34 12.33
CA ALA A 220 4.39 -21.86 12.99
C ALA A 220 4.11 -23.16 13.75
N ASN A 221 2.94 -23.25 14.41
CA ASN A 221 2.52 -24.45 15.14
C ASN A 221 2.32 -25.66 14.21
N GLU A 222 2.06 -25.42 12.91
CA GLU A 222 1.88 -26.50 11.93
C GLU A 222 3.16 -26.93 11.21
N TYR A 223 4.25 -26.18 11.36
CA TYR A 223 5.53 -26.48 10.70
C TYR A 223 6.07 -27.91 10.95
N PRO A 224 5.92 -28.51 12.15
CA PRO A 224 6.34 -29.91 12.35
C PRO A 224 5.61 -30.93 11.47
N ASN A 225 4.41 -30.59 10.97
CA ASN A 225 3.53 -31.49 10.22
C ASN A 225 3.28 -31.03 8.78
N LEU A 226 3.73 -29.83 8.41
CA LEU A 226 3.41 -29.19 7.13
C LEU A 226 4.64 -28.43 6.63
N PRO A 227 5.05 -28.58 5.35
CA PRO A 227 6.18 -27.84 4.80
C PRO A 227 5.78 -26.37 4.56
N CYS A 228 5.72 -25.57 5.62
CA CYS A 228 5.27 -24.19 5.57
C CYS A 228 6.39 -23.17 5.82
N CYS A 229 6.20 -21.95 5.32
CA CYS A 229 7.07 -20.82 5.59
C CYS A 229 6.27 -19.52 5.69
N ILE A 230 6.86 -18.49 6.31
CA ILE A 230 6.26 -17.18 6.47
C ILE A 230 7.05 -16.16 5.64
N ALA A 231 6.36 -15.44 4.76
CA ALA A 231 6.92 -14.32 3.99
C ALA A 231 6.31 -13.00 4.45
N ARG A 232 7.15 -12.03 4.84
CA ARG A 232 6.76 -10.74 5.41
C ARG A 232 7.16 -9.57 4.50
N PRO A 233 6.31 -9.15 3.55
CA PRO A 233 6.55 -7.91 2.80
C PRO A 233 6.42 -6.67 3.70
N SER A 234 7.20 -5.64 3.39
CA SER A 234 6.97 -4.28 3.88
C SER A 234 5.80 -3.61 3.12
N ILE A 235 5.69 -2.28 3.13
CA ILE A 235 4.59 -1.58 2.46
C ILE A 235 4.72 -1.78 0.95
N VAL A 236 3.77 -2.50 0.36
CA VAL A 236 3.82 -2.83 -1.07
C VAL A 236 3.40 -1.62 -1.90
N ILE A 237 4.26 -1.22 -2.83
CA ILE A 237 4.08 -0.09 -3.76
C ILE A 237 3.96 -0.59 -5.21
N PRO A 238 3.61 0.28 -6.19
CA PRO A 238 3.42 -0.13 -7.57
C PRO A 238 4.62 -0.86 -8.15
N SER A 239 4.39 -1.70 -9.14
CA SER A 239 5.48 -2.49 -9.74
C SER A 239 6.61 -1.61 -10.27
N TYR A 240 7.83 -2.08 -10.09
CA TYR A 240 9.01 -1.41 -10.62
C TYR A 240 9.12 -1.66 -12.14
N LYS A 241 9.05 -2.92 -12.56
CA LYS A 241 9.25 -3.32 -13.95
C LYS A 241 8.13 -4.19 -14.50
N GLU A 242 7.71 -5.22 -13.75
CA GLU A 242 6.80 -6.24 -14.26
C GLU A 242 5.46 -6.28 -13.52
N PRO A 243 4.35 -6.63 -14.16
CA PRO A 243 4.19 -6.89 -15.60
C PRO A 243 4.28 -5.64 -16.46
N MET A 244 4.13 -4.45 -15.86
CA MET A 244 4.36 -3.17 -16.50
C MET A 244 4.72 -2.11 -15.45
N PRO A 245 5.67 -1.20 -15.72
CA PRO A 245 6.10 -0.22 -14.73
C PRO A 245 4.94 0.63 -14.18
N GLY A 246 4.91 0.83 -12.87
CA GLY A 246 3.91 1.66 -12.20
C GLY A 246 2.53 1.01 -12.04
N TRP A 247 2.37 -0.29 -12.36
CA TRP A 247 1.08 -0.95 -12.18
C TRP A 247 0.62 -0.95 -10.72
N VAL A 248 -0.59 -0.44 -10.51
CA VAL A 248 -1.34 -0.44 -9.24
C VAL A 248 -2.83 -0.29 -9.53
N ASP A 249 -3.69 -0.95 -8.77
CA ASP A 249 -5.14 -0.97 -9.03
C ASP A 249 -6.01 -0.48 -7.86
N ASN A 250 -5.39 0.10 -6.84
CA ASN A 250 -6.06 0.58 -5.64
C ASN A 250 -5.34 1.79 -5.04
N LEU A 251 -6.07 2.55 -4.22
CA LEU A 251 -5.58 3.75 -3.53
C LEU A 251 -5.13 3.45 -2.09
N ASN A 252 -4.77 2.21 -1.77
CA ASN A 252 -4.41 1.85 -0.40
C ASN A 252 -3.02 2.41 -0.05
N GLY A 253 -2.84 2.81 1.21
CA GLY A 253 -1.56 3.22 1.76
C GLY A 253 -0.92 4.40 0.99
N PRO A 254 0.35 4.30 0.54
CA PRO A 254 1.07 5.41 -0.08
C PRO A 254 0.42 6.00 -1.35
N ILE A 255 -0.30 5.21 -2.14
CA ILE A 255 -0.89 5.70 -3.39
C ILE A 255 -2.09 6.61 -3.12
N GLY A 256 -2.87 6.33 -2.07
CA GLY A 256 -3.92 7.23 -1.61
C GLY A 256 -3.36 8.58 -1.14
N LEU A 257 -2.23 8.55 -0.42
CA LEU A 257 -1.52 9.76 0.01
C LEU A 257 -0.99 10.57 -1.17
N LEU A 258 -0.36 9.91 -2.14
CA LEU A 258 0.17 10.53 -3.35
C LEU A 258 -0.94 11.24 -4.13
N VAL A 259 -2.07 10.56 -4.37
CA VAL A 259 -3.21 11.14 -5.08
C VAL A 259 -3.88 12.26 -4.27
N GLY A 260 -4.09 12.04 -2.96
CA GLY A 260 -4.72 13.02 -2.08
C GLY A 260 -3.89 14.30 -1.94
N GLY A 261 -2.58 14.17 -1.78
CA GLY A 261 -1.63 15.29 -1.76
C GLY A 261 -1.50 15.95 -3.13
N GLY A 262 -1.39 15.17 -4.20
CA GLY A 262 -1.25 15.68 -5.57
C GLY A 262 -2.49 16.38 -6.14
N LYS A 263 -3.68 16.09 -5.59
CA LYS A 263 -4.92 16.85 -5.85
C LYS A 263 -5.12 18.04 -4.90
N GLY A 264 -4.19 18.29 -3.98
CA GLY A 264 -4.25 19.37 -3.01
C GLY A 264 -5.29 19.18 -1.91
N VAL A 265 -5.80 17.96 -1.70
CA VAL A 265 -6.81 17.67 -0.68
C VAL A 265 -6.16 17.39 0.67
N ILE A 266 -5.01 16.71 0.67
CA ILE A 266 -4.16 16.53 1.84
C ILE A 266 -3.14 17.68 1.88
N ARG A 267 -3.17 18.44 2.97
CA ARG A 267 -2.34 19.65 3.17
C ARG A 267 -1.29 19.46 4.25
N SER A 268 -1.50 18.52 5.16
CA SER A 268 -0.62 18.23 6.28
C SER A 268 -0.64 16.74 6.60
N MET A 269 0.54 16.16 6.85
CA MET A 269 0.68 14.76 7.28
C MET A 269 1.57 14.69 8.52
N HIS A 270 1.09 14.02 9.58
CA HIS A 270 1.93 13.75 10.76
C HIS A 270 2.87 12.59 10.46
N CYS A 271 4.13 12.91 10.26
CA CYS A 271 5.16 11.99 9.81
C CYS A 271 6.54 12.54 10.21
N ASN A 272 7.49 11.67 10.50
CA ASN A 272 8.87 12.08 10.68
C ASN A 272 9.63 11.90 9.36
N ALA A 273 9.96 13.02 8.71
CA ALA A 273 10.64 13.05 7.42
C ALA A 273 11.99 12.32 7.42
N ASN A 274 12.66 12.21 8.57
CA ASN A 274 13.99 11.60 8.69
C ASN A 274 13.94 10.07 8.89
N TYR A 275 12.76 9.48 9.08
CA TYR A 275 12.65 8.03 9.25
C TYR A 275 12.61 7.31 7.90
N ASN A 276 13.22 6.13 7.87
CA ASN A 276 13.22 5.29 6.68
C ASN A 276 11.80 4.81 6.38
N ALA A 277 11.43 4.88 5.11
CA ALA A 277 10.20 4.34 4.59
C ALA A 277 10.44 2.90 4.12
N GLU A 278 9.90 1.93 4.87
CA GLU A 278 9.99 0.52 4.52
C GLU A 278 8.94 0.17 3.46
N VAL A 279 9.34 0.30 2.19
CA VAL A 279 8.50 0.03 1.01
C VAL A 279 9.15 -1.03 0.10
N VAL A 280 8.32 -1.80 -0.61
CA VAL A 280 8.78 -2.80 -1.57
C VAL A 280 7.90 -2.80 -2.84
N PRO A 281 8.47 -2.75 -4.05
CA PRO A 281 7.71 -2.92 -5.28
C PRO A 281 7.01 -4.28 -5.32
N VAL A 282 5.75 -4.31 -5.78
CA VAL A 282 4.94 -5.54 -5.79
C VAL A 282 5.58 -6.68 -6.58
N ASP A 283 6.28 -6.38 -7.67
CA ASP A 283 6.94 -7.37 -8.51
C ASP A 283 8.16 -7.99 -7.85
N LEU A 284 8.97 -7.21 -7.12
CA LEU A 284 10.06 -7.74 -6.32
C LEU A 284 9.55 -8.63 -5.19
N ALA A 285 8.47 -8.21 -4.51
CA ALA A 285 7.84 -9.03 -3.47
C ALA A 285 7.29 -10.35 -4.04
N ILE A 286 6.62 -10.31 -5.20
CA ILE A 286 6.10 -11.52 -5.86
C ILE A 286 7.22 -12.44 -6.34
N ASN A 287 8.27 -11.92 -6.93
CA ASN A 287 9.44 -12.71 -7.30
C ASN A 287 10.07 -13.36 -6.08
N GLY A 288 10.13 -12.62 -4.96
CA GLY A 288 10.54 -13.15 -3.67
C GLY A 288 9.68 -14.33 -3.22
N LEU A 289 8.34 -14.23 -3.29
CA LEU A 289 7.45 -15.35 -2.93
C LEU A 289 7.67 -16.59 -3.79
N ILE A 290 7.83 -16.42 -5.11
CA ILE A 290 8.08 -17.51 -6.05
C ILE A 290 9.43 -18.19 -5.74
N ALA A 291 10.47 -17.38 -5.52
CA ALA A 291 11.80 -17.87 -5.19
C ALA A 291 11.87 -18.54 -3.80
N ILE A 292 11.14 -18.01 -2.82
CA ILE A 292 10.99 -18.63 -1.49
C ILE A 292 10.35 -20.01 -1.62
N ALA A 293 9.24 -20.13 -2.35
CA ALA A 293 8.56 -21.41 -2.52
C ALA A 293 9.48 -22.46 -3.15
N HIS A 294 10.24 -22.09 -4.18
CA HIS A 294 11.28 -22.93 -4.76
C HIS A 294 12.33 -23.35 -3.72
N ARG A 295 12.94 -22.39 -3.02
CA ARG A 295 14.00 -22.65 -2.04
C ARG A 295 13.54 -23.57 -0.91
N ILE A 296 12.34 -23.36 -0.38
CA ILE A 296 11.80 -24.20 0.71
C ILE A 296 11.47 -25.61 0.21
N ALA A 297 10.92 -25.74 -1.00
CA ALA A 297 10.56 -27.04 -1.56
C ALA A 297 11.76 -27.88 -2.02
N THR A 298 12.88 -27.25 -2.40
CA THR A 298 14.10 -27.93 -2.87
C THR A 298 15.21 -27.99 -1.82
N GLY A 299 15.12 -27.17 -0.76
CA GLY A 299 16.06 -27.15 0.34
C GLY A 299 15.99 -28.42 1.19
N GLN A 300 17.15 -28.89 1.66
CA GLN A 300 17.28 -30.06 2.55
C GLN A 300 17.28 -29.70 4.04
N GLU A 301 16.99 -28.45 4.40
CA GLU A 301 17.11 -28.00 5.78
C GLU A 301 15.91 -28.47 6.62
N ASN A 302 16.13 -29.54 7.39
CA ASN A 302 15.36 -29.87 8.58
C ASN A 302 15.66 -28.86 9.70
N SER A 303 15.30 -27.60 9.47
CA SER A 303 15.39 -26.57 10.50
C SER A 303 14.45 -26.93 11.65
N LYS A 304 14.90 -26.70 12.90
CA LYS A 304 14.03 -26.85 14.08
C LYS A 304 12.94 -25.78 14.14
N SER A 305 13.11 -24.67 13.42
CA SER A 305 12.19 -23.54 13.39
C SER A 305 11.72 -23.23 11.99
N ILE A 306 10.46 -22.81 11.86
CA ILE A 306 9.86 -22.42 10.59
C ILE A 306 10.71 -21.35 9.87
N PRO A 307 10.94 -21.48 8.55
CA PRO A 307 11.56 -20.43 7.75
C PRO A 307 10.70 -19.17 7.72
N VAL A 308 11.30 -18.05 8.10
CA VAL A 308 10.70 -16.72 8.01
C VAL A 308 11.58 -15.86 7.13
N ILE A 309 10.98 -15.16 6.16
CA ILE A 309 11.70 -14.31 5.22
C ILE A 309 11.05 -12.94 5.16
N ASN A 310 11.83 -11.91 5.44
CA ASN A 310 11.40 -10.52 5.35
C ASN A 310 11.62 -10.03 3.91
N LEU A 311 10.52 -9.81 3.18
CA LEU A 311 10.51 -9.23 1.83
C LEU A 311 10.59 -7.69 1.92
N THR A 312 11.68 -7.20 2.49
CA THR A 312 11.94 -5.78 2.74
C THR A 312 13.21 -5.34 2.01
N GLN A 313 13.38 -4.03 1.82
CA GLN A 313 14.62 -3.50 1.23
C GLN A 313 15.69 -3.29 2.30
N SER A 314 15.33 -2.96 3.56
CA SER A 314 16.30 -2.85 4.67
C SER A 314 17.51 -1.98 4.27
N ASP A 315 18.72 -2.51 4.41
CA ASP A 315 19.97 -1.82 4.08
C ASP A 315 20.36 -1.85 2.60
N THR A 316 19.65 -2.58 1.74
CA THR A 316 19.98 -2.59 0.30
C THR A 316 19.70 -1.22 -0.32
N ARG A 317 18.66 -0.54 0.19
CA ARG A 317 18.31 0.81 -0.24
C ARG A 317 17.45 1.52 0.79
N ARG A 318 18.01 2.55 1.42
CA ARG A 318 17.29 3.42 2.34
C ARG A 318 16.72 4.61 1.59
N ILE A 319 15.44 4.89 1.81
CA ILE A 319 14.77 6.12 1.39
C ILE A 319 13.93 6.61 2.56
N THR A 320 14.00 7.90 2.83
CA THR A 320 13.27 8.53 3.93
C THR A 320 11.89 9.01 3.49
N TRP A 321 10.98 9.23 4.44
CA TRP A 321 9.67 9.81 4.11
C TRP A 321 9.77 11.21 3.49
N GLY A 322 10.78 12.01 3.89
CA GLY A 322 11.07 13.31 3.29
C GLY A 322 11.45 13.19 1.82
N GLU A 323 12.38 12.30 1.49
CA GLU A 323 12.78 12.04 0.10
C GLU A 323 11.61 11.53 -0.75
N ILE A 324 10.75 10.65 -0.20
CA ILE A 324 9.54 10.21 -0.91
C ILE A 324 8.63 11.41 -1.23
N LEU A 325 8.42 12.30 -0.27
CA LEU A 325 7.58 13.49 -0.46
C LEU A 325 8.16 14.42 -1.52
N ASP A 326 9.45 14.75 -1.43
CA ASP A 326 10.08 15.72 -2.33
C ASP A 326 10.18 15.18 -3.77
N ASN A 327 10.62 13.93 -3.94
CA ASN A 327 10.66 13.27 -5.25
C ASN A 327 9.25 13.15 -5.85
N GLY A 328 8.28 12.73 -5.04
CA GLY A 328 6.88 12.63 -5.45
C GLY A 328 6.29 13.99 -5.86
N ARG A 329 6.56 15.04 -5.08
CA ARG A 329 6.10 16.41 -5.34
C ARG A 329 6.66 16.94 -6.66
N GLN A 330 7.96 16.75 -6.91
CA GLN A 330 8.59 17.17 -8.16
C GLN A 330 7.93 16.53 -9.38
N ILE A 331 7.71 15.21 -9.32
CA ILE A 331 7.04 14.49 -10.41
C ILE A 331 5.58 14.93 -10.55
N VAL A 332 4.84 15.13 -9.46
CA VAL A 332 3.45 15.62 -9.51
C VAL A 332 3.37 17.02 -10.14
N TYR A 333 4.35 17.89 -9.93
CA TYR A 333 4.35 19.20 -10.58
C TYR A 333 4.49 19.09 -12.10
N GLU A 334 5.25 18.11 -12.60
CA GLU A 334 5.39 17.86 -14.02
C GLU A 334 4.21 17.03 -14.60
N TYR A 335 3.66 16.11 -13.81
CA TYR A 335 2.60 15.17 -14.18
C TYR A 335 1.37 15.31 -13.25
N PRO A 336 0.73 16.48 -13.19
CA PRO A 336 -0.31 16.77 -12.19
C PRO A 336 -1.59 16.01 -12.45
N PHE A 337 -2.29 15.59 -11.39
CA PHE A 337 -3.62 14.95 -11.49
C PHE A 337 -4.71 15.89 -12.02
N GLU A 338 -5.74 15.36 -12.68
CA GLU A 338 -6.92 16.16 -13.03
C GLU A 338 -7.71 16.58 -11.77
N GLY A 339 -8.49 17.66 -11.86
CA GLY A 339 -9.43 18.03 -10.80
C GLY A 339 -8.76 18.35 -9.46
N GLN A 340 -7.61 19.02 -9.47
CA GLN A 340 -6.97 19.51 -8.26
C GLN A 340 -7.92 20.51 -7.56
N VAL A 341 -8.19 20.27 -6.29
CA VAL A 341 -9.01 21.14 -5.44
C VAL A 341 -8.21 22.36 -5.00
N TRP A 342 -6.90 22.16 -4.81
CA TRP A 342 -5.95 23.21 -4.46
C TRP A 342 -4.58 22.90 -5.08
N TYR A 343 -3.67 23.87 -5.08
CA TYR A 343 -2.29 23.64 -5.49
C TYR A 343 -1.61 22.58 -4.58
N PRO A 344 -0.84 21.61 -5.10
CA PRO A 344 -0.27 20.53 -4.28
C PRO A 344 1.02 20.93 -3.53
N ASP A 345 0.92 21.89 -2.60
CA ASP A 345 1.99 22.32 -1.68
C ASP A 345 1.85 21.72 -0.26
N GLY A 346 1.14 20.60 -0.11
CA GLY A 346 1.05 19.89 1.17
C GLY A 346 2.41 19.41 1.68
N ASP A 347 2.53 19.26 3.01
CA ASP A 347 3.83 18.98 3.63
C ASP A 347 3.75 18.07 4.87
N ILE A 348 4.89 17.47 5.22
CA ILE A 348 5.05 16.62 6.40
C ILE A 348 5.34 17.48 7.63
N ARG A 349 4.79 17.07 8.78
CA ARG A 349 5.00 17.70 10.08
C ARG A 349 5.33 16.63 11.10
N SER A 350 6.43 16.75 11.83
CA SER A 350 6.81 15.78 12.88
C SER A 350 6.08 16.03 14.20
N ASN A 351 5.72 17.29 14.48
CA ASN A 351 5.00 17.68 15.68
C ASN A 351 3.47 17.58 15.48
N LYS A 352 2.80 16.78 16.33
CA LYS A 352 1.35 16.55 16.25
C LYS A 352 0.51 17.81 16.47
N PHE A 353 0.95 18.70 17.36
CA PHE A 353 0.25 19.97 17.62
C PHE A 353 0.28 20.88 16.38
N MET A 354 1.46 21.04 15.77
CA MET A 354 1.59 21.78 14.50
C MET A 354 0.78 21.14 13.38
N HIS A 355 0.80 19.81 13.27
CA HIS A 355 -0.03 19.09 12.31
C HIS A 355 -1.52 19.41 12.47
N ASN A 356 -2.04 19.40 13.71
CA ASN A 356 -3.44 19.68 14.01
C ASN A 356 -3.84 21.13 13.68
N ILE A 357 -2.96 22.11 13.95
CA ILE A 357 -3.17 23.51 13.54
C ILE A 357 -3.33 23.58 12.02
N PHE A 358 -2.42 22.95 11.27
CA PHE A 358 -2.49 22.97 9.81
C PHE A 358 -3.73 22.24 9.27
N ILE A 359 -4.13 21.12 9.87
CA ILE A 359 -5.40 20.45 9.51
C ILE A 359 -6.58 21.40 9.70
N LEU A 360 -6.67 22.07 10.85
CA LEU A 360 -7.78 22.97 11.16
C LEU A 360 -7.91 24.07 10.09
N PHE A 361 -6.82 24.79 9.83
CA PHE A 361 -6.82 25.96 8.94
C PHE A 361 -6.83 25.62 7.45
N PHE A 362 -6.17 24.54 7.03
CA PHE A 362 -5.98 24.24 5.61
C PHE A 362 -6.84 23.08 5.10
N GLN A 363 -7.45 22.28 5.97
CA GLN A 363 -8.33 21.18 5.57
C GLN A 363 -9.76 21.35 6.11
N ILE A 364 -9.95 21.53 7.41
CA ILE A 364 -11.29 21.52 8.04
C ILE A 364 -12.07 22.79 7.72
N ILE A 365 -11.55 23.96 8.06
CA ILE A 365 -12.23 25.24 7.83
C ILE A 365 -12.56 25.41 6.33
N PRO A 366 -11.60 25.21 5.39
CA PRO A 366 -11.90 25.27 3.97
C PRO A 366 -12.96 24.27 3.52
N ALA A 367 -13.00 23.06 4.09
CA ALA A 367 -14.01 22.08 3.73
C ALA A 367 -15.43 22.49 4.12
N TYR A 368 -15.61 23.03 5.33
CA TYR A 368 -16.90 23.58 5.74
C TYR A 368 -17.29 24.80 4.91
N PHE A 369 -16.34 25.67 4.59
CA PHE A 369 -16.57 26.81 3.72
C PHE A 369 -17.03 26.38 2.31
N ILE A 370 -16.36 25.40 1.70
CA ILE A 370 -16.75 24.85 0.39
C ILE A 370 -18.14 24.23 0.46
N ASP A 371 -18.44 23.42 1.48
CA ASP A 371 -19.78 22.82 1.61
C ASP A 371 -20.87 23.86 1.90
N PHE A 372 -20.54 24.95 2.60
CA PHE A 372 -21.44 26.10 2.76
C PHE A 372 -21.75 26.79 1.43
N LEU A 373 -20.73 27.04 0.59
CA LEU A 373 -20.94 27.54 -0.77
C LEU A 373 -21.79 26.59 -1.61
N MET A 374 -21.56 25.26 -1.50
CA MET A 374 -22.40 24.28 -2.19
C MET A 374 -23.87 24.40 -1.77
N VAL A 375 -24.17 24.67 -0.50
CA VAL A 375 -25.55 24.93 -0.05
C VAL A 375 -26.13 26.18 -0.72
N ILE A 376 -25.38 27.29 -0.76
CA ILE A 376 -25.81 28.53 -1.42
C ILE A 376 -26.14 28.28 -2.90
N PHE A 377 -25.30 27.51 -3.59
CA PHE A 377 -25.47 27.17 -5.01
C PHE A 377 -26.40 25.97 -5.26
N ARG A 378 -27.10 25.47 -4.23
CA ARG A 378 -28.00 24.30 -4.29
C ARG A 378 -27.34 23.04 -4.86
N GLN A 379 -26.03 22.90 -4.63
CA GLN A 379 -25.22 21.74 -4.97
C GLN A 379 -25.10 20.77 -3.79
N LYS A 380 -24.73 19.52 -4.08
CA LYS A 380 -24.51 18.51 -3.05
C LYS A 380 -23.20 18.78 -2.29
N ARG A 381 -23.30 18.88 -0.96
CA ARG A 381 -22.16 18.91 -0.04
C ARG A 381 -21.33 17.63 -0.17
N PHE A 382 -20.02 17.76 -0.16
CA PHE A 382 -19.13 16.62 -0.32
C PHE A 382 -17.78 16.77 0.40
N MET A 383 -17.29 17.99 0.62
CA MET A 383 -15.91 18.23 1.02
C MET A 383 -15.65 17.82 2.47
N VAL A 384 -16.56 18.10 3.40
CA VAL A 384 -16.41 17.68 4.81
C VAL A 384 -16.36 16.16 4.91
N ARG A 385 -17.20 15.47 4.14
CA ARG A 385 -17.22 14.00 4.08
C ARG A 385 -15.92 13.43 3.51
N ILE A 386 -15.32 14.09 2.51
CA ILE A 386 -14.01 13.69 1.97
C ILE A 386 -12.93 13.90 3.03
N GLN A 387 -12.87 15.07 3.67
CA GLN A 387 -11.88 15.36 4.70
C GLN A 387 -11.99 14.39 5.88
N LYS A 388 -13.19 14.04 6.34
CA LYS A 388 -13.38 13.04 7.40
C LYS A 388 -12.71 11.71 7.05
N ARG A 389 -12.98 11.17 5.85
CA ARG A 389 -12.36 9.91 5.38
C ARG A 389 -10.84 10.00 5.27
N ILE A 390 -10.31 11.16 4.91
CA ILE A 390 -8.86 11.39 4.83
C ILE A 390 -8.24 11.39 6.23
N LEU A 391 -8.86 12.04 7.20
CA LEU A 391 -8.37 12.08 8.58
C LEU A 391 -8.37 10.70 9.21
N ASP A 392 -9.47 9.96 9.08
CA ASP A 392 -9.61 8.58 9.57
C ASP A 392 -8.46 7.72 8.99
N GLY A 393 -8.26 7.79 7.67
CA GLY A 393 -7.17 7.06 6.99
C GLY A 393 -5.76 7.52 7.38
N LEU A 394 -5.54 8.82 7.61
CA LEU A 394 -4.24 9.36 8.02
C LEU A 394 -3.89 8.94 9.45
N GLU A 395 -4.84 8.95 10.37
CA GLU A 395 -4.63 8.58 11.78
C GLU A 395 -4.08 7.15 11.89
N VAL A 396 -4.63 6.22 11.11
CA VAL A 396 -4.17 4.83 11.08
C VAL A 396 -2.72 4.71 10.57
N LEU A 397 -2.30 5.57 9.63
CA LEU A 397 -0.96 5.55 9.05
C LEU A 397 0.09 6.19 9.97
N GLN A 398 -0.31 7.14 10.83
CA GLN A 398 0.61 7.88 11.71
C GLN A 398 1.47 6.97 12.58
N TYR A 399 0.93 5.83 13.02
CA TYR A 399 1.71 4.87 13.81
C TYR A 399 2.95 4.36 13.06
N PHE A 400 2.83 4.15 11.75
CA PHE A 400 3.91 3.63 10.92
C PHE A 400 4.86 4.72 10.44
N THR A 401 4.37 5.94 10.22
CA THR A 401 5.16 7.07 9.68
C THR A 401 5.86 7.91 10.75
N THR A 402 5.51 7.73 12.03
CA THR A 402 6.13 8.43 13.17
C THR A 402 7.06 7.55 14.00
N ARG A 403 7.41 6.36 13.48
CA ARG A 403 8.33 5.42 14.10
C ARG A 403 9.38 4.98 13.09
N GLN A 404 10.60 4.77 13.58
CA GLN A 404 11.66 4.14 12.81
C GLN A 404 11.46 2.62 12.88
N TRP A 405 11.46 1.98 11.72
CA TRP A 405 11.40 0.52 11.60
C TRP A 405 12.74 0.01 11.11
N ILE A 406 13.17 -1.12 11.68
CA ILE A 406 14.40 -1.81 11.28
C ILE A 406 14.02 -3.26 11.04
N PHE A 407 14.02 -3.67 9.77
CA PHE A 407 13.68 -5.03 9.36
C PHE A 407 14.92 -5.70 8.78
N TYR A 408 15.41 -6.76 9.42
CA TYR A 408 16.52 -7.55 8.87
C TYR A 408 16.01 -8.52 7.81
N ASN A 409 16.71 -8.61 6.67
CA ASN A 409 16.33 -9.43 5.51
C ASN A 409 17.48 -10.35 5.04
N LYS A 410 18.24 -10.91 5.98
CA LYS A 410 19.41 -11.75 5.71
C LYS A 410 19.06 -12.98 4.88
N ASN A 411 17.93 -13.63 5.13
CA ASN A 411 17.46 -14.81 4.40
C ASN A 411 17.04 -14.44 2.97
N LEU A 412 16.47 -13.25 2.75
CA LEU A 412 16.19 -12.75 1.40
C LEU A 412 17.49 -12.48 0.63
N ILE A 413 18.49 -11.85 1.26
CA ILE A 413 19.80 -11.60 0.65
C ILE A 413 20.49 -12.93 0.31
N ALA A 414 20.47 -13.90 1.24
CA ALA A 414 21.01 -15.24 1.00
C ALA A 414 20.30 -15.93 -0.17
N LEU A 415 18.95 -15.90 -0.19
CA LEU A 415 18.15 -16.43 -1.29
C LEU A 415 18.57 -15.79 -2.61
N ASN A 416 18.67 -14.46 -2.67
CA ASN A 416 19.08 -13.75 -3.87
C ASN A 416 20.48 -14.16 -4.31
N ASN A 417 21.42 -14.37 -3.39
CA ASN A 417 22.78 -14.79 -3.71
C ASN A 417 22.86 -16.21 -4.30
N GLU A 418 22.01 -17.12 -3.80
CA GLU A 418 21.90 -18.51 -4.25
C GLU A 418 21.28 -18.64 -5.66
N LEU A 419 20.51 -17.65 -6.13
CA LEU A 419 19.88 -17.68 -7.46
C LEU A 419 20.91 -17.69 -8.60
N SER A 420 20.65 -18.55 -9.60
CA SER A 420 21.41 -18.55 -10.85
C SER A 420 21.30 -17.20 -11.58
N PRO A 421 22.25 -16.85 -12.47
CA PRO A 421 22.14 -15.61 -13.26
C PRO A 421 20.83 -15.51 -14.06
N MET A 422 20.33 -16.64 -14.57
CA MET A 422 19.06 -16.72 -15.28
C MET A 422 17.88 -16.47 -14.33
N ASP A 423 17.89 -17.07 -13.13
CA ASP A 423 16.85 -16.84 -12.12
C ASP A 423 16.86 -15.40 -11.61
N LYS A 424 18.03 -14.77 -11.40
CA LYS A 424 18.13 -13.34 -11.03
C LYS A 424 17.52 -12.43 -12.09
N LYS A 425 17.70 -12.78 -13.37
CA LYS A 425 17.13 -12.03 -14.50
C LYS A 425 15.62 -12.21 -14.60
N LEU A 426 15.12 -13.44 -14.41
CA LEU A 426 13.70 -13.76 -14.53
C LEU A 426 12.89 -13.42 -13.28
N PHE A 427 13.46 -13.55 -12.09
CA PHE A 427 12.81 -13.35 -10.80
C PHE A 427 13.65 -12.43 -9.90
N PRO A 428 13.90 -11.16 -10.31
CA PRO A 428 14.62 -10.23 -9.47
C PRO A 428 13.89 -10.03 -8.13
N THR A 429 14.59 -10.32 -7.03
CA THR A 429 14.05 -10.17 -5.66
C THR A 429 14.57 -8.92 -4.96
N ILE A 430 15.79 -8.49 -5.31
CA ILE A 430 16.45 -7.27 -4.84
C ILE A 430 16.99 -6.53 -6.05
N VAL A 431 16.82 -5.21 -6.09
CA VAL A 431 17.40 -4.35 -7.13
C VAL A 431 18.16 -3.21 -6.47
N TYR A 432 19.46 -3.12 -6.75
CA TYR A 432 20.34 -2.09 -6.19
C TYR A 432 20.33 -0.81 -7.05
N ASP A 433 20.37 -0.97 -8.37
CA ASP A 433 20.46 0.13 -9.33
C ASP A 433 19.07 0.48 -9.89
N VAL A 434 18.37 1.40 -9.23
CA VAL A 434 17.07 1.89 -9.67
C VAL A 434 17.16 3.41 -9.87
N ASP A 435 16.78 3.90 -11.04
CA ASP A 435 16.51 5.33 -11.21
C ASP A 435 15.26 5.70 -10.40
N ILE A 436 15.46 6.45 -9.30
CA ILE A 436 14.38 6.84 -8.39
C ILE A 436 13.39 7.74 -9.13
N MET A 437 13.89 8.73 -9.87
CA MET A 437 13.01 9.74 -10.48
C MET A 437 12.17 9.12 -11.59
N GLU A 438 12.76 8.25 -12.41
CA GLU A 438 12.00 7.52 -13.43
C GLU A 438 10.99 6.55 -12.78
N TYR A 439 11.35 5.89 -11.68
CA TYR A 439 10.41 5.03 -10.96
C TYR A 439 9.24 5.82 -10.34
N PHE A 440 9.50 6.98 -9.71
CA PHE A 440 8.45 7.86 -9.21
C PHE A 440 7.54 8.39 -10.32
N LYS A 441 8.11 8.72 -11.49
CA LYS A 441 7.34 9.06 -12.69
C LYS A 441 6.41 7.92 -13.11
N HIS A 442 6.89 6.69 -13.16
CA HIS A 442 6.02 5.54 -13.42
C HIS A 442 4.93 5.36 -12.36
N ILE A 443 5.24 5.56 -11.07
CA ILE A 443 4.25 5.52 -9.99
C ILE A 443 3.15 6.57 -10.19
N VAL A 444 3.51 7.82 -10.47
CA VAL A 444 2.53 8.92 -10.66
C VAL A 444 1.69 8.67 -11.91
N LEU A 445 2.30 8.30 -13.03
CA LEU A 445 1.59 7.97 -14.26
C LEU A 445 0.68 6.75 -14.08
N GLY A 446 1.14 5.72 -13.37
CA GLY A 446 0.35 4.54 -13.04
C GLY A 446 -0.85 4.89 -12.15
N ALA A 447 -0.67 5.73 -11.12
CA ALA A 447 -1.77 6.21 -10.29
C ALA A 447 -2.80 7.01 -11.10
N ARG A 448 -2.35 7.87 -12.04
CA ARG A 448 -3.23 8.59 -12.97
C ARG A 448 -4.04 7.62 -13.83
N GLN A 449 -3.37 6.70 -14.50
CA GLN A 449 -3.99 5.83 -15.50
C GLN A 449 -4.88 4.76 -14.86
N TYR A 450 -4.39 4.06 -13.83
CA TYR A 450 -5.02 2.84 -13.34
C TYR A 450 -5.95 3.09 -12.15
N CYS A 451 -5.59 4.01 -11.24
CA CYS A 451 -6.43 4.34 -10.08
C CYS A 451 -7.42 5.45 -10.39
N MET A 452 -6.95 6.54 -11.00
CA MET A 452 -7.79 7.70 -11.31
C MET A 452 -8.50 7.60 -12.66
N LYS A 453 -8.12 6.64 -13.51
CA LYS A 453 -8.67 6.44 -14.86
C LYS A 453 -8.55 7.69 -15.74
N GLU A 454 -7.46 8.44 -15.54
CA GLU A 454 -7.14 9.64 -16.30
C GLU A 454 -6.38 9.23 -17.58
N ASP A 455 -6.95 9.55 -18.75
CA ASP A 455 -6.31 9.28 -20.03
C ASP A 455 -5.02 10.12 -20.19
N PRO A 456 -3.91 9.58 -20.75
CA PRO A 456 -2.68 10.35 -20.96
C PRO A 456 -2.88 11.68 -21.71
N SER A 457 -3.85 11.74 -22.62
CA SER A 457 -4.20 12.96 -23.37
C SER A 457 -4.74 14.11 -22.50
N THR A 458 -5.17 13.83 -21.26
CA THR A 458 -5.65 14.86 -20.33
C THR A 458 -4.52 15.69 -19.71
N LEU A 459 -3.27 15.25 -19.81
CA LEU A 459 -2.14 15.85 -19.12
C LEU A 459 -1.93 17.36 -19.45
N PRO A 460 -2.06 17.83 -20.70
CA PRO A 460 -1.95 19.26 -21.01
C PRO A 460 -3.02 20.10 -20.31
N LYS A 461 -4.25 19.59 -20.19
CA LYS A 461 -5.35 20.24 -19.47
C LYS A 461 -5.06 20.28 -17.97
N ALA A 462 -4.60 19.17 -17.39
CA ALA A 462 -4.22 19.11 -15.98
C ALA A 462 -3.09 20.12 -15.64
N ARG A 463 -2.08 20.27 -16.52
CA ARG A 463 -1.02 21.27 -16.37
C ARG A 463 -1.54 22.71 -16.39
N ARG A 464 -2.51 23.04 -17.26
CA ARG A 464 -3.15 24.36 -17.28
C ARG A 464 -3.93 24.62 -16.00
N HIS A 465 -4.70 23.63 -15.53
CA HIS A 465 -5.43 23.71 -14.26
C HIS A 465 -4.49 23.94 -13.08
N GLN A 466 -3.37 23.21 -13.02
CA GLN A 466 -2.37 23.40 -11.96
C GLN A 466 -1.77 24.81 -11.96
N LYS A 467 -1.46 25.37 -13.13
CA LYS A 467 -0.96 26.76 -13.24
C LYS A 467 -1.98 27.76 -12.69
N MET A 468 -3.27 27.56 -12.98
CA MET A 468 -4.34 28.38 -12.41
C MET A 468 -4.42 28.21 -10.87
N MET A 469 -4.38 26.97 -10.38
CA MET A 469 -4.36 26.70 -8.94
C MET A 469 -3.15 27.33 -8.24
N TYR A 470 -1.98 27.35 -8.89
CA TYR A 470 -0.79 28.02 -8.39
C TYR A 470 -1.01 29.54 -8.25
N VAL A 471 -1.57 30.20 -9.28
CA VAL A 471 -1.88 31.63 -9.20
C VAL A 471 -2.88 31.92 -8.08
N ILE A 472 -3.93 31.10 -7.95
CA ILE A 472 -4.90 31.22 -6.85
C ILE A 472 -4.19 31.08 -5.51
N HIS A 473 -3.38 30.04 -5.34
CA HIS A 473 -2.66 29.76 -4.12
C HIS A 473 -1.75 30.91 -3.69
N ILE A 474 -0.92 31.40 -4.60
CA ILE A 474 -0.01 32.53 -4.34
C ILE A 474 -0.79 33.81 -4.01
N THR A 475 -1.87 34.09 -4.76
CA THR A 475 -2.73 35.25 -4.50
C THR A 475 -3.38 35.15 -3.13
N THR A 476 -3.91 33.97 -2.75
CA THR A 476 -4.50 33.74 -1.44
C THR A 476 -3.48 33.94 -0.32
N ILE A 477 -2.24 33.45 -0.48
CA ILE A 477 -1.16 33.68 0.48
C ILE A 477 -0.88 35.17 0.66
N TYR A 478 -0.68 35.91 -0.43
CA TYR A 478 -0.38 37.35 -0.35
C TYR A 478 -1.54 38.15 0.24
N LEU A 479 -2.78 37.84 -0.13
CA LEU A 479 -3.97 38.48 0.45
C LEU A 479 -4.11 38.18 1.95
N PHE A 480 -3.78 36.96 2.38
CA PHE A 480 -3.80 36.59 3.79
C PHE A 480 -2.77 37.38 4.60
N TYR A 481 -1.51 37.42 4.15
CA TYR A 481 -0.47 38.19 4.84
C TYR A 481 -0.73 39.70 4.78
N PHE A 482 -1.21 40.22 3.65
CA PHE A 482 -1.64 41.61 3.55
C PHE A 482 -2.76 41.92 4.54
N GLY A 483 -3.76 41.03 4.66
CA GLY A 483 -4.85 41.18 5.62
C GLY A 483 -4.37 41.19 7.08
N ILE A 484 -3.42 40.33 7.44
CA ILE A 484 -2.79 40.34 8.77
C ILE A 484 -2.04 41.66 9.00
N LEU A 485 -1.21 42.09 8.06
CA LEU A 485 -0.44 43.33 8.19
C LEU A 485 -1.37 44.54 8.29
N TYR A 486 -2.41 44.59 7.47
CA TYR A 486 -3.44 45.63 7.51
C TYR A 486 -4.20 45.62 8.84
N PHE A 487 -4.54 44.44 9.37
CA PHE A 487 -5.18 44.33 10.68
C PHE A 487 -4.26 44.84 11.80
N ILE A 488 -2.99 44.44 11.81
CA ILE A 488 -2.01 44.89 12.80
C ILE A 488 -1.82 46.41 12.73
N TYR A 489 -1.62 46.97 11.53
CA TYR A 489 -1.50 48.42 11.32
C TYR A 489 -2.72 49.18 11.87
N ASN A 490 -3.93 48.65 11.65
CA ASN A 490 -5.17 49.30 12.08
C ASN A 490 -5.53 49.09 13.57
N ASN A 491 -4.92 48.12 14.26
CA ASN A 491 -5.30 47.79 15.64
C ASN A 491 -4.14 47.88 16.65
N VAL A 492 -2.90 48.07 16.20
CA VAL A 492 -1.72 48.18 17.07
C VAL A 492 -1.07 49.55 16.86
N GLU A 493 -1.36 50.49 17.76
CA GLU A 493 -0.90 51.89 17.67
C GLU A 493 0.63 52.02 17.56
N ILE A 494 1.37 51.22 18.32
CA ILE A 494 2.85 51.19 18.27
C ILE A 494 3.37 50.85 16.88
N VAL A 495 2.75 49.89 16.20
CA VAL A 495 3.16 49.46 14.86
C VAL A 495 2.82 50.54 13.83
N ARG A 496 1.65 51.17 13.95
CA ARG A 496 1.25 52.30 13.11
C ARG A 496 2.23 53.46 13.23
N PHE A 497 2.46 53.93 14.46
CA PHE A 497 3.37 55.04 14.73
C PHE A 497 4.78 54.79 14.18
N PHE A 498 5.32 53.57 14.39
CA PHE A 498 6.64 53.21 13.89
C PHE A 498 6.69 53.16 12.36
N LEU A 499 5.69 52.57 11.70
CA LEU A 499 5.62 52.51 10.24
C LEU A 499 5.44 53.89 9.60
N ASP A 500 4.63 54.76 10.20
CA ASP A 500 4.43 56.14 9.75
C ASP A 500 5.73 56.94 9.89
N TYR A 501 6.41 56.82 11.03
CA TYR A 501 7.72 57.44 11.27
C TYR A 501 8.78 56.98 10.27
N VAL A 502 8.87 55.68 10.01
CA VAL A 502 9.79 55.11 9.00
C VAL A 502 9.41 55.61 7.61
N THR A 503 8.12 55.69 7.27
CA THR A 503 7.65 56.18 5.98
C THR A 503 8.01 57.66 5.77
N GLU A 504 7.86 58.50 6.79
CA GLU A 504 8.32 59.90 6.74
C GLU A 504 9.84 60.01 6.55
N LYS A 505 10.61 59.19 7.28
CA LYS A 505 12.08 59.14 7.12
C LYS A 505 12.51 58.64 5.74
N ILE A 506 11.80 57.70 5.14
CA ILE A 506 12.07 57.23 3.76
C ILE A 506 11.70 58.30 2.73
N LYS A 507 10.57 59.00 2.91
CA LYS A 507 10.16 60.11 2.02
C LYS A 507 11.16 61.27 2.03
N SER A 508 11.83 61.49 3.16
CA SER A 508 12.91 62.50 3.29
C SER A 508 14.26 62.06 2.71
N LEU A 509 14.40 60.83 2.19
CA LEU A 509 15.60 60.42 1.47
C LEU A 509 15.62 61.02 0.05
N PRO A 510 16.74 61.62 -0.38
CA PRO A 510 16.80 62.49 -1.56
C PRO A 510 16.43 61.82 -2.89
N PHE A 511 16.64 60.51 -3.04
CA PHE A 511 16.30 59.78 -4.27
C PHE A 511 14.86 59.25 -4.31
N ILE A 512 14.25 58.99 -3.15
CA ILE A 512 12.90 58.41 -3.06
C ILE A 512 11.85 59.53 -2.99
N GLY A 513 12.15 60.63 -2.31
CA GLY A 513 11.27 61.81 -2.24
C GLY A 513 10.95 62.39 -3.62
N VAL A 514 11.95 62.54 -4.48
CA VAL A 514 11.79 63.05 -5.86
C VAL A 514 10.91 62.12 -6.72
N PHE A 515 11.06 60.80 -6.56
CA PHE A 515 10.26 59.82 -7.30
C PHE A 515 8.78 59.81 -6.87
N VAL A 516 8.51 60.02 -5.57
CA VAL A 516 7.15 60.11 -5.03
C VAL A 516 6.47 61.43 -5.43
N GLU A 517 7.18 62.55 -5.41
CA GLU A 517 6.68 63.84 -5.91
C GLU A 517 6.32 63.77 -7.40
N MET A 518 7.12 63.08 -8.22
CA MET A 518 6.83 62.87 -9.64
C MET A 518 5.58 62.02 -9.91
N MET A 519 5.25 61.06 -9.03
CA MET A 519 4.02 60.25 -9.18
C MET A 519 2.75 60.98 -8.74
N HIS A 520 2.85 61.91 -7.78
CA HIS A 520 1.72 62.71 -7.29
C HIS A 520 1.42 63.95 -8.15
N ALA A 521 2.34 64.35 -9.04
CA ALA A 521 2.19 65.50 -9.92
C ALA A 521 1.49 65.20 -11.27
N LYS A 522 0.78 64.07 -11.39
CA LYS A 522 0.05 63.67 -12.61
C LYS A 522 -1.45 63.51 -12.38
#